data_AF-A0A1G2XN81-F1
#
_entry.id   AF-A0A1G2XN81-F1
#
_cell.length_a   1.000
_cell.length_b   1.000
_cell.length_c   1.000
_cell.angle_alpha   90.00
_cell.angle_beta   90.00
_cell.angle_gamma   90.00
#
_symmetry.space_group_name_H-M   'P 1'
#
loop_
_entity.id
_entity.type
_entity.pdbx_description
1 polymer ?
#
loop_
_entity_poly.entity_id
_entity_poly.type
_entity_poly.pdbx_seq_one_letter_code
_entity_poly.pdbx_strand_id
1 'polypeptide(L)'
;MKYLSDKQSINNFKILDCTIRDGGYVNDWHFDMKFVREAYRSLSKAGIDYVELGFRGTEKYFNRKEYGIWRFSEDELIREVSKGINGAKIAIMADYGKIEEGDFDCANNTAITLIRLAVHKDSVKDAINLLEKIKNKGYEVSLNVMGISSYTHSDIKNLISLLKASDVDYVYIADSYGSIFPNQIQSIIETFLEIPNAMIGFHPHNNLQMAFANTLEAIRCGAHIIDSSMYGMGRGAGNLPTEIILAYFQKIKPHRYNALPVLNCIDTFLMKIFEDNPWGYSLPFMLSGVFSTHPNYVKDLLDRKRYSMEDIWRVMELIKKKNPIGYSKQIIDDVIINGFIGDGVLRDIKVVGKESVDFNKQKVCVPYIGRHRGKSFLILANGPTLKEYQTRIQAFIEKYSPIVIGANYLGNLIKPHYHAFTLSKRFLRFYDTVAPDSKILLGEYIPDPLVRTYLDRPYERIYYDDIVNKGFDIDTTGRISSNCRTVSVLLIAVSIVMGAEKIYVAGMDGYLSTDKEGQFLFYHDEDEYERRELIIERHHWCAWHLGQINNYLLSKEKEDIHIITPTSYYNFYKGIGNYL
;
A
#
# COMPACT_ATOMS: atom_id res chain seq x y z
N MET A 1 -12.00 18.46 -30.12
CA MET A 1 -10.76 19.27 -30.04
C MET A 1 -11.01 20.76 -29.74
N LYS A 2 -12.21 21.17 -29.29
CA LYS A 2 -12.47 22.57 -28.87
C LYS A 2 -11.92 22.95 -27.49
N TYR A 3 -11.52 21.98 -26.66
CA TYR A 3 -11.15 22.22 -25.25
C TYR A 3 -9.98 23.19 -25.07
N LEU A 4 -9.01 23.18 -25.99
CA LEU A 4 -7.88 24.10 -25.97
C LEU A 4 -7.95 25.19 -27.06
N SER A 5 -8.86 25.09 -28.05
CA SER A 5 -8.81 25.88 -29.29
C SER A 5 -8.99 27.39 -29.11
N ASP A 6 -9.50 27.83 -27.95
CA ASP A 6 -9.99 29.19 -27.76
C ASP A 6 -9.04 30.09 -26.94
N LYS A 7 -7.77 29.68 -26.72
CA LYS A 7 -6.77 30.51 -26.05
C LYS A 7 -5.40 30.53 -26.74
N GLN A 8 -4.73 31.67 -26.60
CA GLN A 8 -3.32 31.95 -26.91
C GLN A 8 -2.33 30.91 -26.31
N SER A 9 -2.78 30.08 -25.36
CA SER A 9 -1.98 29.10 -24.60
C SER A 9 -1.61 27.81 -25.36
N ILE A 10 -2.28 27.43 -26.46
CA ILE A 10 -1.82 26.27 -27.27
C ILE A 10 -0.46 26.56 -27.90
N ASN A 11 -0.12 27.82 -28.16
CA ASN A 11 0.96 28.12 -29.07
C ASN A 11 2.36 28.02 -28.47
N ASN A 12 2.53 27.90 -27.16
CA ASN A 12 3.89 27.97 -26.58
C ASN A 12 4.10 27.23 -25.24
N PHE A 13 3.79 25.93 -25.18
CA PHE A 13 4.24 25.06 -24.07
C PHE A 13 5.27 24.04 -24.57
N LYS A 14 6.11 23.55 -23.64
CA LYS A 14 7.15 22.55 -23.88
C LYS A 14 6.77 21.20 -23.25
N ILE A 15 7.28 20.11 -23.81
CA ILE A 15 7.15 18.76 -23.22
C ILE A 15 8.52 18.28 -22.77
N LEU A 16 8.61 17.83 -21.52
CA LEU A 16 9.78 17.16 -20.95
C LEU A 16 9.46 15.68 -20.69
N ASP A 17 10.26 14.78 -21.23
CA ASP A 17 10.17 13.36 -20.91
C ASP A 17 11.16 12.98 -19.80
N CYS A 18 10.67 12.31 -18.77
CA CYS A 18 11.43 11.91 -17.59
C CYS A 18 11.52 10.38 -17.40
N THR A 19 11.43 9.61 -18.48
CA THR A 19 11.48 8.13 -18.44
C THR A 19 12.72 7.61 -17.73
N ILE A 20 13.89 8.18 -18.00
CA ILE A 20 15.17 7.70 -17.42
C ILE A 20 15.38 8.21 -15.99
N ARG A 21 14.73 9.33 -15.61
CA ARG A 21 14.83 9.91 -14.28
C ARG A 21 13.79 9.36 -13.31
N ASP A 22 12.51 9.59 -13.57
CA ASP A 22 11.42 9.13 -12.70
C ASP A 22 11.18 7.63 -12.88
N GLY A 23 11.22 7.15 -14.13
CA GLY A 23 11.10 5.72 -14.41
C GLY A 23 12.20 4.90 -13.75
N GLY A 24 13.35 5.50 -13.41
CA GLY A 24 14.41 4.83 -12.65
C GLY A 24 13.99 4.33 -11.27
N TYR A 25 12.89 4.82 -10.68
CA TYR A 25 12.31 4.25 -9.45
C TYR A 25 11.75 2.83 -9.63
N VAL A 26 11.54 2.38 -10.87
CA VAL A 26 11.03 1.04 -11.19
C VAL A 26 12.14 -0.02 -11.19
N ASN A 27 13.37 0.37 -11.56
CA ASN A 27 14.48 -0.56 -11.77
C ASN A 27 15.81 -0.07 -11.14
N ASP A 28 15.74 0.81 -10.15
CA ASP A 28 16.88 1.42 -9.47
C ASP A 28 17.91 2.05 -10.44
N TRP A 29 17.41 2.68 -11.51
CA TRP A 29 18.19 3.32 -12.57
C TRP A 29 19.14 2.36 -13.34
N HIS A 30 18.87 1.05 -13.33
CA HIS A 30 19.59 0.05 -14.14
C HIS A 30 19.07 -0.01 -15.58
N PHE A 31 19.19 1.10 -16.30
CA PHE A 31 18.90 1.14 -17.73
C PHE A 31 20.14 0.83 -18.56
N ASP A 32 19.97 0.01 -19.60
CA ASP A 32 21.04 -0.22 -20.56
C ASP A 32 21.33 1.03 -21.39
N MET A 33 22.62 1.25 -21.69
CA MET A 33 23.08 2.36 -22.52
C MET A 33 22.38 2.40 -23.89
N LYS A 34 22.16 1.23 -24.49
CA LYS A 34 21.43 1.10 -25.75
C LYS A 34 19.99 1.60 -25.63
N PHE A 35 19.28 1.23 -24.57
CA PHE A 35 17.92 1.69 -24.34
C PHE A 35 17.88 3.21 -24.15
N VAL A 36 18.76 3.77 -23.30
CA VAL A 36 18.76 5.22 -23.03
C VAL A 36 19.07 6.03 -24.29
N ARG A 37 20.02 5.58 -25.12
CA ARG A 37 20.30 6.20 -26.41
C ARG A 37 19.12 6.13 -27.38
N GLU A 38 18.42 5.00 -27.44
CA GLU A 38 17.23 4.85 -28.27
C GLU A 38 16.03 5.64 -27.75
N ALA A 39 15.87 5.76 -26.44
CA ALA A 39 14.89 6.64 -25.81
C ALA A 39 15.17 8.10 -26.17
N TYR A 40 16.39 8.59 -25.97
CA TYR A 40 16.77 9.97 -26.34
C TYR A 40 16.53 10.25 -27.83
N ARG A 41 16.93 9.33 -28.72
CA ARG A 41 16.75 9.44 -30.17
C ARG A 41 15.27 9.48 -30.56
N SER A 42 14.45 8.58 -30.00
CA SER A 42 13.03 8.47 -30.34
C SER A 42 12.22 9.66 -29.82
N LEU A 43 12.46 10.11 -28.59
CA LEU A 43 11.85 11.30 -27.99
C LEU A 43 12.19 12.56 -28.79
N SER A 44 13.46 12.73 -29.16
CA SER A 44 13.91 13.84 -30.00
C SER A 44 13.20 13.88 -31.35
N LYS A 45 13.05 12.73 -32.01
CA LYS A 45 12.31 12.61 -33.27
C LYS A 45 10.80 12.82 -33.13
N ALA A 46 10.26 12.61 -31.93
CA ALA A 46 8.85 12.74 -31.64
C ALA A 46 8.39 14.17 -31.36
N GLY A 47 9.34 15.13 -31.26
CA GLY A 47 9.06 16.53 -30.98
C GLY A 47 9.06 16.89 -29.49
N ILE A 48 9.67 16.06 -28.64
CA ILE A 48 9.90 16.37 -27.23
C ILE A 48 10.96 17.48 -27.12
N ASP A 49 10.74 18.43 -26.21
CA ASP A 49 11.60 19.61 -26.05
C ASP A 49 12.78 19.34 -25.11
N TYR A 50 12.55 18.59 -24.03
CA TYR A 50 13.58 18.18 -23.08
C TYR A 50 13.50 16.68 -22.78
N VAL A 51 14.66 16.02 -22.70
CA VAL A 51 14.75 14.63 -22.20
C VAL A 51 15.59 14.64 -20.93
N GLU A 52 15.00 14.17 -19.84
CA GLU A 52 15.65 14.10 -18.54
C GLU A 52 16.35 12.76 -18.34
N LEU A 53 17.67 12.80 -18.39
CA LEU A 53 18.54 11.63 -18.35
C LEU A 53 19.06 11.41 -16.94
N GLY A 54 18.18 10.96 -16.05
CA GLY A 54 18.56 10.49 -14.72
C GLY A 54 18.81 11.59 -13.68
N PHE A 55 19.56 11.23 -12.65
CA PHE A 55 19.96 12.12 -11.55
C PHE A 55 21.45 12.49 -11.60
N ARG A 56 21.82 13.65 -11.04
CA ARG A 56 23.17 13.96 -10.55
C ARG A 56 23.30 13.46 -9.11
N GLY A 57 23.74 12.23 -8.96
CA GLY A 57 24.10 11.62 -7.67
C GLY A 57 25.60 11.63 -7.46
N THR A 58 26.02 11.59 -6.19
CA THR A 58 27.43 11.43 -5.80
C THR A 58 27.60 10.24 -4.85
N GLU A 59 28.79 9.64 -4.85
CA GLU A 59 29.11 8.50 -3.98
C GLU A 59 29.07 8.83 -2.48
N LYS A 60 29.08 10.13 -2.15
CA LYS A 60 28.88 10.61 -0.78
C LYS A 60 27.49 10.26 -0.23
N TYR A 61 26.48 10.17 -1.11
CA TYR A 61 25.09 9.97 -0.71
C TYR A 61 24.43 8.73 -1.32
N PHE A 62 25.01 8.17 -2.39
CA PHE A 62 24.45 7.04 -3.13
C PHE A 62 25.50 5.95 -3.38
N ASN A 63 25.11 4.69 -3.22
CA ASN A 63 25.98 3.55 -3.43
C ASN A 63 25.86 3.01 -4.86
N ARG A 64 26.97 2.96 -5.62
CA ARG A 64 27.00 2.41 -6.99
C ARG A 64 26.67 0.91 -7.09
N LYS A 65 26.70 0.19 -5.97
CA LYS A 65 26.27 -1.21 -5.92
C LYS A 65 24.74 -1.34 -5.83
N GLU A 66 24.06 -0.30 -5.35
CA GLU A 66 22.60 -0.29 -5.17
C GLU A 66 21.89 0.36 -6.35
N TYR A 67 22.48 1.41 -6.93
CA TYR A 67 21.86 2.18 -8.00
C TYR A 67 22.68 2.12 -9.30
N GLY A 68 21.97 2.01 -10.42
CA GLY A 68 22.57 2.02 -11.75
C GLY A 68 23.17 3.38 -12.14
N ILE A 69 23.91 3.39 -13.25
CA ILE A 69 24.71 4.55 -13.69
C ILE A 69 23.88 5.83 -13.94
N TRP A 70 22.59 5.71 -14.26
CA TRP A 70 21.68 6.85 -14.47
C TRP A 70 21.19 7.50 -13.17
N ARG A 71 21.56 6.96 -12.00
CA ARG A 71 21.44 7.69 -10.73
C ARG A 71 22.53 8.77 -10.58
N PHE A 72 23.61 8.65 -11.33
CA PHE A 72 24.79 9.53 -11.27
C PHE A 72 24.88 10.42 -12.52
N SER A 73 24.53 9.87 -13.69
CA SER A 73 24.37 10.58 -14.97
C SER A 73 25.54 11.51 -15.29
N GLU A 74 26.75 10.96 -15.22
CA GLU A 74 27.99 11.70 -15.44
C GLU A 74 28.05 12.31 -16.85
N ASP A 75 28.74 13.44 -16.98
CA ASP A 75 28.71 14.24 -18.22
C ASP A 75 29.23 13.46 -19.44
N GLU A 76 30.20 12.56 -19.25
CA GLU A 76 30.73 11.70 -20.31
C GLU A 76 29.67 10.73 -20.83
N LEU A 77 28.92 10.11 -19.92
CA LEU A 77 27.82 9.21 -20.25
C LEU A 77 26.73 9.94 -21.06
N ILE A 78 26.37 11.15 -20.62
CA ILE A 78 25.39 12.00 -21.31
C ILE A 78 25.89 12.41 -22.71
N ARG A 79 27.18 12.76 -22.84
CA ARG A 79 27.79 13.04 -24.14
C ARG A 79 27.77 11.81 -25.06
N GLU A 80 28.03 10.62 -24.54
CA GLU A 80 28.01 9.39 -25.34
C GLU A 80 26.59 9.06 -25.85
N VAL A 81 25.58 9.14 -24.98
CA VAL A 81 24.16 8.94 -25.37
C VAL A 81 23.70 9.92 -26.43
N SER A 82 24.09 11.19 -26.32
CA SER A 82 23.63 12.24 -27.23
C SER A 82 24.47 12.38 -28.49
N LYS A 83 25.66 11.77 -28.54
CA LYS A 83 26.61 11.90 -29.65
C LYS A 83 25.97 11.64 -31.01
N GLY A 84 26.07 12.62 -31.92
CA GLY A 84 25.58 12.52 -33.29
C GLY A 84 24.05 12.61 -33.45
N ILE A 85 23.32 12.97 -32.39
CA ILE A 85 21.87 13.15 -32.42
C ILE A 85 21.57 14.63 -32.17
N ASN A 86 21.12 15.33 -33.21
CA ASN A 86 20.54 16.66 -33.05
C ASN A 86 19.10 16.50 -32.59
N GLY A 87 18.80 16.89 -31.35
CA GLY A 87 17.56 16.48 -30.69
C GLY A 87 17.10 17.43 -29.61
N ALA A 88 16.30 16.89 -28.69
CA ALA A 88 15.80 17.60 -27.52
C ALA A 88 16.94 18.14 -26.65
N LYS A 89 16.68 19.20 -25.89
CA LYS A 89 17.61 19.64 -24.84
C LYS A 89 17.70 18.56 -23.76
N ILE A 90 18.84 18.46 -23.08
CA ILE A 90 19.04 17.45 -22.03
C ILE A 90 18.85 18.09 -20.67
N ALA A 91 18.05 17.44 -19.83
CA ALA A 91 17.88 17.78 -18.43
C ALA A 91 18.45 16.67 -17.53
N ILE A 92 18.80 17.02 -16.29
CA ILE A 92 19.02 16.06 -15.20
C ILE A 92 18.40 16.59 -13.92
N MET A 93 18.04 15.69 -13.01
CA MET A 93 17.55 16.07 -11.67
C MET A 93 18.63 15.94 -10.61
N ALA A 94 18.56 16.74 -9.55
CA ALA A 94 19.37 16.57 -8.35
C ALA A 94 18.49 16.72 -7.10
N ASP A 95 18.88 16.04 -6.01
CA ASP A 95 18.19 16.12 -4.72
C ASP A 95 18.86 17.18 -3.84
N TYR A 96 18.13 18.22 -3.43
CA TYR A 96 18.67 19.20 -2.50
C TYR A 96 19.13 18.52 -1.19
N GLY A 97 20.29 18.95 -0.67
CA GLY A 97 20.94 18.35 0.50
C GLY A 97 21.77 17.09 0.20
N LYS A 98 21.77 16.62 -1.05
CA LYS A 98 22.60 15.49 -1.52
C LYS A 98 23.48 15.84 -2.72
N ILE A 99 23.63 17.14 -2.99
CA ILE A 99 24.53 17.70 -3.98
C ILE A 99 25.17 18.99 -3.45
N GLU A 100 26.27 19.37 -4.06
CA GLU A 100 27.02 20.58 -3.79
C GLU A 100 27.27 21.34 -5.11
N GLU A 101 27.60 22.63 -5.03
CA GLU A 101 27.91 23.43 -6.21
C GLU A 101 29.06 22.83 -7.05
N GLY A 102 30.04 22.21 -6.38
CA GLY A 102 31.20 21.57 -7.00
C GLY A 102 30.87 20.34 -7.84
N ASP A 103 29.68 19.77 -7.69
CA ASP A 103 29.25 18.57 -8.45
C ASP A 103 28.84 18.88 -9.89
N PHE A 104 28.83 20.16 -10.26
CA PHE A 104 28.46 20.66 -11.59
C PHE A 104 29.64 21.42 -12.22
N ASP A 105 30.06 21.01 -13.43
CA ASP A 105 31.00 21.79 -14.24
C ASP A 105 30.27 22.97 -14.93
N CYS A 106 30.98 23.86 -15.61
CA CYS A 106 30.40 24.88 -16.47
C CYS A 106 29.56 24.26 -17.60
N ALA A 107 28.41 24.84 -17.91
CA ALA A 107 27.47 24.31 -18.89
C ALA A 107 28.12 24.09 -20.27
N ASN A 108 29.04 24.97 -20.67
CA ASN A 108 29.80 24.86 -21.93
C ASN A 108 30.69 23.60 -22.04
N ASN A 109 31.00 22.95 -20.93
CA ASN A 109 31.79 21.71 -20.89
C ASN A 109 30.90 20.45 -20.91
N THR A 110 29.59 20.61 -20.84
CA THR A 110 28.63 19.50 -20.75
C THR A 110 27.65 19.51 -21.92
N ALA A 111 26.90 18.43 -22.09
CA ALA A 111 25.77 18.38 -23.03
C ALA A 111 24.43 18.71 -22.35
N ILE A 112 24.44 19.04 -21.05
CA ILE A 112 23.26 19.29 -20.24
C ILE A 112 22.85 20.75 -20.38
N THR A 113 21.56 21.00 -20.55
CA THR A 113 21.00 22.35 -20.66
C THR A 113 20.26 22.78 -19.39
N LEU A 114 19.52 21.86 -18.75
CA LEU A 114 18.64 22.15 -17.62
C LEU A 114 19.01 21.31 -16.40
N ILE A 115 19.26 21.98 -15.26
CA ILE A 115 19.40 21.33 -13.96
C ILE A 115 18.11 21.52 -13.16
N ARG A 116 17.49 20.41 -12.75
CA ARG A 116 16.24 20.40 -11.99
C ARG A 116 16.54 20.02 -10.53
N LEU A 117 16.24 20.89 -9.57
CA LEU A 117 16.54 20.63 -8.17
C LEU A 117 15.27 20.31 -7.38
N ALA A 118 15.14 19.06 -6.94
CA ALA A 118 14.04 18.60 -6.10
C ALA A 118 14.24 19.06 -4.65
N VAL A 119 13.20 19.67 -4.07
CA VAL A 119 13.28 20.28 -2.73
C VAL A 119 12.01 20.06 -1.91
N HIS A 120 12.19 19.87 -0.60
CA HIS A 120 11.10 19.91 0.38
C HIS A 120 10.88 21.34 0.91
N LYS A 121 9.66 21.64 1.37
CA LYS A 121 9.23 22.99 1.74
C LYS A 121 10.18 23.73 2.70
N ASP A 122 10.82 23.03 3.62
CA ASP A 122 11.64 23.61 4.68
C ASP A 122 13.01 24.12 4.19
N SER A 123 13.40 23.79 2.95
CA SER A 123 14.73 24.12 2.42
C SER A 123 14.71 24.92 1.11
N VAL A 124 13.56 25.48 0.75
CA VAL A 124 13.36 26.23 -0.51
C VAL A 124 14.34 27.38 -0.66
N LYS A 125 14.55 28.17 0.39
CA LYS A 125 15.41 29.37 0.33
C LYS A 125 16.86 29.01 -0.03
N ASP A 126 17.41 28.01 0.64
CA ASP A 126 18.79 27.59 0.41
C ASP A 126 18.95 26.86 -0.92
N ALA A 127 17.92 26.13 -1.37
CA ALA A 127 17.87 25.54 -2.70
C ALA A 127 17.89 26.60 -3.81
N ILE A 128 17.17 27.72 -3.64
CA ILE A 128 17.23 28.85 -4.58
C ILE A 128 18.64 29.42 -4.66
N ASN A 129 19.29 29.67 -3.51
CA ASN A 129 20.67 30.18 -3.49
C ASN A 129 21.65 29.25 -4.24
N LEU A 130 21.47 27.93 -4.11
CA LEU A 130 22.27 26.95 -4.82
C LEU A 130 21.98 26.95 -6.33
N LEU A 131 20.71 27.04 -6.72
CA LEU A 131 20.32 27.14 -8.13
C LEU A 131 20.88 28.39 -8.79
N GLU A 132 20.91 29.54 -8.12
CA GLU A 132 21.51 30.77 -8.68
C GLU A 132 23.00 30.61 -8.95
N LYS A 133 23.73 29.90 -8.09
CA LYS A 133 25.14 29.56 -8.34
C LYS A 133 25.31 28.59 -9.52
N ILE A 134 24.43 27.60 -9.63
CA ILE A 134 24.42 26.67 -10.78
C ILE A 134 24.05 27.43 -12.07
N LYS A 135 23.11 28.37 -12.02
CA LYS A 135 22.75 29.24 -13.14
C LYS A 135 23.92 30.09 -13.61
N ASN A 136 24.72 30.62 -12.68
CA ASN A 136 25.96 31.35 -13.02
C ASN A 136 27.01 30.51 -13.76
N LYS A 137 26.91 29.17 -13.71
CA LYS A 137 27.72 28.25 -14.53
C LYS A 137 27.20 28.07 -15.96
N GLY A 138 26.06 28.70 -16.31
CA GLY A 138 25.49 28.76 -17.65
C GLY A 138 24.32 27.80 -17.92
N TYR A 139 23.80 27.11 -16.90
CA TYR A 139 22.64 26.22 -17.05
C TYR A 139 21.32 26.98 -16.97
N GLU A 140 20.29 26.48 -17.64
CA GLU A 140 18.91 26.72 -17.21
C GLU A 140 18.68 25.99 -15.88
N VAL A 141 17.90 26.57 -14.96
CA VAL A 141 17.63 25.95 -13.66
C VAL A 141 16.15 25.88 -13.33
N SER A 142 15.73 24.79 -12.69
CA SER A 142 14.38 24.66 -12.15
C SER A 142 14.34 24.30 -10.68
N LEU A 143 13.45 24.97 -9.94
CA LEU A 143 13.06 24.58 -8.59
C LEU A 143 11.86 23.63 -8.67
N ASN A 144 12.03 22.40 -8.22
CA ASN A 144 10.97 21.38 -8.22
C ASN A 144 10.46 21.19 -6.79
N VAL A 145 9.33 21.84 -6.46
CA VAL A 145 8.72 21.73 -5.13
C VAL A 145 7.93 20.44 -5.01
N MET A 146 8.40 19.54 -4.13
CA MET A 146 7.76 18.25 -3.90
C MET A 146 6.56 18.37 -2.97
N GLY A 147 5.51 17.57 -3.23
CA GLY A 147 4.38 17.42 -2.33
C GLY A 147 3.54 18.68 -2.15
N ILE A 148 3.28 19.44 -3.23
CA ILE A 148 2.58 20.73 -3.19
C ILE A 148 1.22 20.64 -2.47
N SER A 149 0.54 19.49 -2.53
CA SER A 149 -0.73 19.23 -1.85
C SER A 149 -0.67 19.33 -0.32
N SER A 150 0.54 19.31 0.26
CA SER A 150 0.77 19.45 1.72
C SER A 150 1.05 20.89 2.16
N TYR A 151 1.17 21.83 1.22
CA TYR A 151 1.50 23.23 1.51
C TYR A 151 0.26 23.97 2.00
N THR A 152 0.41 24.72 3.08
CA THR A 152 -0.61 25.67 3.54
C THR A 152 -0.64 26.91 2.65
N HIS A 153 -1.70 27.71 2.76
CA HIS A 153 -1.76 28.99 2.07
C HIS A 153 -0.60 29.94 2.46
N SER A 154 -0.13 29.87 3.72
CA SER A 154 1.04 30.64 4.17
C SER A 154 2.33 30.12 3.53
N ASP A 155 2.48 28.80 3.40
CA ASP A 155 3.66 28.20 2.76
C ASP A 155 3.76 28.63 1.30
N ILE A 156 2.62 28.61 0.58
CA ILE A 156 2.55 29.05 -0.83
C ILE A 156 2.90 30.54 -0.96
N LYS A 157 2.36 31.41 -0.09
CA LYS A 157 2.70 32.84 -0.11
C LYS A 157 4.19 33.10 0.10
N ASN A 158 4.79 32.42 1.08
CA ASN A 158 6.22 32.53 1.35
C ASN A 158 7.06 32.03 0.16
N LEU A 159 6.68 30.89 -0.43
CA LEU A 159 7.32 30.34 -1.63
C LEU A 159 7.28 31.34 -2.80
N ILE A 160 6.12 31.92 -3.10
CA ILE A 160 5.98 32.92 -4.17
C ILE A 160 6.85 34.15 -3.88
N SER A 161 6.89 34.63 -2.63
CA SER A 161 7.72 35.78 -2.26
C SER A 161 9.20 35.51 -2.49
N LEU A 162 9.69 34.31 -2.15
CA LEU A 162 11.08 33.92 -2.40
C LEU A 162 11.35 33.83 -3.91
N LEU A 163 10.44 33.23 -4.67
CA LEU A 163 10.60 33.05 -6.11
C LEU A 163 10.54 34.37 -6.90
N LYS A 164 9.70 35.32 -6.48
CA LYS A 164 9.65 36.69 -7.06
C LYS A 164 10.99 37.43 -6.92
N ALA A 165 11.80 37.09 -5.91
CA ALA A 165 13.11 37.68 -5.67
C ALA A 165 14.28 36.85 -6.25
N SER A 166 14.00 35.68 -6.82
CA SER A 166 15.01 34.77 -7.36
C SER A 166 15.18 34.91 -8.87
N ASP A 167 16.29 34.39 -9.38
CA ASP A 167 16.55 34.27 -10.81
C ASP A 167 16.40 32.82 -11.32
N VAL A 168 15.47 32.02 -10.78
CA VAL A 168 15.23 30.67 -11.29
C VAL A 168 14.43 30.71 -12.60
N ASP A 169 14.81 29.91 -13.59
CA ASP A 169 14.14 29.94 -14.91
C ASP A 169 12.80 29.21 -14.91
N TYR A 170 12.66 28.14 -14.10
CA TYR A 170 11.42 27.38 -13.98
C TYR A 170 11.06 27.05 -12.54
N VAL A 171 9.76 26.98 -12.27
CA VAL A 171 9.20 26.47 -11.01
C VAL A 171 8.23 25.35 -11.32
N TYR A 172 8.50 24.15 -10.81
CA TYR A 172 7.68 22.97 -11.03
C TYR A 172 6.76 22.66 -9.87
N ILE A 173 5.49 22.49 -10.21
CA ILE A 173 4.44 22.01 -9.33
C ILE A 173 4.34 20.49 -9.51
N ALA A 174 4.80 19.72 -8.52
CA ALA A 174 4.75 18.27 -8.56
C ALA A 174 3.56 17.71 -7.79
N ASP A 175 2.68 16.98 -8.49
CA ASP A 175 1.59 16.20 -7.90
C ASP A 175 2.13 14.87 -7.35
N SER A 176 3.05 14.92 -6.38
CA SER A 176 3.82 13.77 -5.91
C SER A 176 2.98 12.60 -5.36
N TYR A 177 1.72 12.85 -4.99
CA TYR A 177 0.78 11.81 -4.55
C TYR A 177 -0.28 11.47 -5.59
N GLY A 178 -0.28 12.12 -6.76
CA GLY A 178 -1.27 11.95 -7.82
C GLY A 178 -2.70 12.21 -7.32
N SER A 179 -2.87 13.24 -6.48
CA SER A 179 -4.09 13.52 -5.71
C SER A 179 -4.85 14.76 -6.16
N ILE A 180 -4.30 15.51 -7.12
CA ILE A 180 -4.92 16.73 -7.62
C ILE A 180 -6.00 16.38 -8.64
N PHE A 181 -7.16 17.04 -8.56
CA PHE A 181 -8.23 16.96 -9.55
C PHE A 181 -8.22 18.16 -10.52
N PRO A 182 -8.76 18.01 -11.74
CA PRO A 182 -8.72 19.07 -12.75
C PRO A 182 -9.29 20.42 -12.26
N ASN A 183 -10.38 20.40 -11.47
CA ASN A 183 -11.00 21.62 -10.94
C ASN A 183 -10.10 22.39 -9.94
N GLN A 184 -9.03 21.79 -9.44
CA GLN A 184 -8.07 22.45 -8.55
C GLN A 184 -6.87 23.04 -9.30
N ILE A 185 -6.60 22.57 -10.51
CA ILE A 185 -5.42 22.97 -11.30
C ILE A 185 -5.41 24.46 -11.59
N GLN A 186 -6.56 25.05 -11.93
CA GLN A 186 -6.64 26.48 -12.24
C GLN A 186 -6.12 27.34 -11.09
N SER A 187 -6.64 27.14 -9.87
CA SER A 187 -6.21 27.89 -8.70
C SER A 187 -4.72 27.71 -8.40
N ILE A 188 -4.19 26.51 -8.61
CA ILE A 188 -2.78 26.21 -8.37
C ILE A 188 -1.90 26.92 -9.41
N ILE A 189 -2.17 26.74 -10.71
CA ILE A 189 -1.34 27.30 -11.79
C ILE A 189 -1.39 28.83 -11.80
N GLU A 190 -2.58 29.44 -11.70
CA GLU A 190 -2.73 30.90 -11.71
C GLU A 190 -2.00 31.57 -10.54
N THR A 191 -1.93 30.92 -9.38
CA THR A 191 -1.18 31.41 -8.22
C THR A 191 0.32 31.52 -8.51
N PHE A 192 0.89 30.55 -9.23
CA PHE A 192 2.32 30.55 -9.56
C PHE A 192 2.66 31.46 -10.75
N LEU A 193 1.70 31.73 -11.64
CA LEU A 193 1.87 32.68 -12.74
C LEU A 193 2.11 34.14 -12.30
N GLU A 194 1.90 34.45 -11.01
CA GLU A 194 2.29 35.75 -10.46
C GLU A 194 3.82 35.97 -10.40
N ILE A 195 4.63 34.93 -10.60
CA ILE A 195 6.09 35.02 -10.56
C ILE A 195 6.58 35.52 -11.93
N PRO A 196 7.10 36.75 -12.03
CA PRO A 196 7.35 37.38 -13.33
C PRO A 196 8.54 36.78 -14.10
N ASN A 197 9.52 36.23 -13.39
CA ASN A 197 10.80 35.82 -13.96
C ASN A 197 10.94 34.30 -14.17
N ALA A 198 9.92 33.50 -13.83
CA ALA A 198 10.00 32.05 -13.90
C ALA A 198 8.86 31.45 -14.73
N MET A 199 9.21 30.47 -15.57
CA MET A 199 8.25 29.66 -16.30
C MET A 199 7.67 28.56 -15.40
N ILE A 200 6.36 28.35 -15.51
CA ILE A 200 5.64 27.39 -14.65
C ILE A 200 5.62 25.99 -15.28
N GLY A 201 6.16 25.02 -14.55
CA GLY A 201 6.16 23.61 -14.91
C GLY A 201 5.15 22.79 -14.12
N PHE A 202 4.60 21.74 -14.73
CA PHE A 202 3.68 20.82 -14.07
C PHE A 202 4.13 19.37 -14.23
N HIS A 203 4.26 18.65 -13.11
CA HIS A 203 4.64 17.24 -13.06
C HIS A 203 3.50 16.39 -12.47
N PRO A 204 2.70 15.72 -13.32
CA PRO A 204 1.55 14.95 -12.87
C PRO A 204 1.87 13.46 -12.64
N HIS A 205 1.29 12.88 -11.59
CA HIS A 205 1.27 11.43 -11.36
C HIS A 205 -0.12 10.82 -11.63
N ASN A 206 -0.13 9.51 -11.93
CA ASN A 206 -1.31 8.78 -12.38
C ASN A 206 -2.01 7.94 -11.29
N ASN A 207 -1.77 8.25 -10.00
CA ASN A 207 -2.34 7.51 -8.87
C ASN A 207 -3.88 7.43 -8.94
N LEU A 208 -4.53 8.52 -9.34
CA LEU A 208 -5.97 8.59 -9.61
C LEU A 208 -6.34 8.54 -11.10
N GLN A 209 -5.38 8.20 -11.98
CA GLN A 209 -5.53 8.21 -13.45
C GLN A 209 -5.93 9.59 -14.03
N MET A 210 -5.54 10.67 -13.35
CA MET A 210 -5.88 12.06 -13.72
C MET A 210 -4.76 12.82 -14.42
N ALA A 211 -3.58 12.22 -14.64
CA ALA A 211 -2.41 12.96 -15.13
C ALA A 211 -2.67 13.66 -16.46
N PHE A 212 -3.31 12.97 -17.42
CA PHE A 212 -3.65 13.55 -18.73
C PHE A 212 -4.65 14.71 -18.61
N ALA A 213 -5.72 14.53 -17.84
CA ALA A 213 -6.74 15.57 -17.66
C ALA A 213 -6.16 16.80 -16.96
N ASN A 214 -5.36 16.59 -15.91
CA ASN A 214 -4.68 17.66 -15.18
C ASN A 214 -3.68 18.40 -16.07
N THR A 215 -2.96 17.72 -16.95
CA THR A 215 -2.04 18.36 -17.90
C THR A 215 -2.76 19.24 -18.90
N LEU A 216 -3.85 18.77 -19.51
CA LEU A 216 -4.63 19.61 -20.43
C LEU A 216 -5.14 20.86 -19.72
N GLU A 217 -5.58 20.72 -18.48
CA GLU A 217 -6.03 21.84 -17.68
C GLU A 217 -4.89 22.79 -17.29
N ALA A 218 -3.71 22.26 -16.96
CA ALA A 218 -2.54 23.06 -16.63
C ALA A 218 -2.09 23.90 -17.84
N ILE A 219 -2.09 23.30 -19.03
CA ILE A 219 -1.80 24.01 -20.30
C ILE A 219 -2.87 25.08 -20.56
N ARG A 220 -4.15 24.77 -20.36
CA ARG A 220 -5.26 25.74 -20.51
C ARG A 220 -5.08 26.94 -19.58
N CYS A 221 -4.55 26.72 -18.39
CA CYS A 221 -4.31 27.72 -17.36
C CYS A 221 -2.97 28.46 -17.50
N GLY A 222 -2.09 28.06 -18.44
CA GLY A 222 -0.85 28.78 -18.74
C GLY A 222 0.44 28.12 -18.27
N ALA A 223 0.44 26.82 -17.97
CA ALA A 223 1.69 26.07 -17.77
C ALA A 223 2.59 26.14 -19.02
N HIS A 224 3.87 26.38 -18.80
CA HIS A 224 4.88 26.59 -19.84
C HIS A 224 5.61 25.30 -20.22
N ILE A 225 5.67 24.34 -19.31
CA ILE A 225 6.32 23.04 -19.52
C ILE A 225 5.60 21.95 -18.74
N ILE A 226 5.45 20.78 -19.34
CA ILE A 226 4.77 19.63 -18.72
C ILE A 226 5.67 18.41 -18.78
N ASP A 227 5.65 17.62 -17.71
CA ASP A 227 6.39 16.35 -17.65
C ASP A 227 5.52 15.18 -18.12
N SER A 228 6.16 14.22 -18.78
CA SER A 228 5.61 12.92 -19.14
C SER A 228 6.70 11.84 -19.07
N SER A 229 6.34 10.57 -19.21
CA SER A 229 7.30 9.48 -19.43
C SER A 229 6.72 8.40 -20.33
N MET A 230 7.57 7.69 -21.07
CA MET A 230 7.16 6.59 -21.95
C MET A 230 6.38 5.54 -21.17
N TYR A 231 5.22 5.15 -21.69
CA TYR A 231 4.33 4.16 -21.07
C TYR A 231 3.98 4.50 -19.61
N GLY A 232 4.04 5.79 -19.26
CA GLY A 232 3.81 6.30 -17.92
C GLY A 232 4.83 5.84 -16.88
N MET A 233 6.01 5.34 -17.27
CA MET A 233 7.01 4.79 -16.33
C MET A 233 7.43 5.82 -15.28
N GLY A 234 7.32 5.48 -14.01
CA GLY A 234 7.63 6.41 -12.92
C GLY A 234 7.27 5.87 -11.55
N ARG A 235 7.53 6.66 -10.52
CA ARG A 235 7.14 6.35 -9.14
C ARG A 235 5.63 6.17 -9.01
N GLY A 236 5.22 5.29 -8.10
CA GLY A 236 3.80 5.10 -7.77
C GLY A 236 3.05 4.43 -8.92
N ALA A 237 1.88 4.99 -9.29
CA ALA A 237 1.15 4.52 -10.45
C ALA A 237 1.70 5.08 -11.79
N GLY A 238 2.87 5.71 -11.76
CA GLY A 238 3.51 6.30 -12.93
C GLY A 238 3.14 7.75 -13.18
N ASN A 239 3.61 8.28 -14.31
CA ASN A 239 3.39 9.66 -14.76
C ASN A 239 2.38 9.70 -15.92
N LEU A 240 2.16 10.90 -16.46
CA LEU A 240 1.51 11.06 -17.76
C LEU A 240 2.25 10.25 -18.85
N PRO A 241 1.60 9.34 -19.58
CA PRO A 241 2.26 8.62 -20.67
C PRO A 241 2.59 9.53 -21.85
N THR A 242 3.87 9.57 -22.25
CA THR A 242 4.40 10.43 -23.31
C THR A 242 3.71 10.18 -24.65
N GLU A 243 3.48 8.93 -25.01
CA GLU A 243 2.81 8.54 -26.25
C GLU A 243 1.36 9.05 -26.33
N ILE A 244 0.66 9.16 -25.20
CA ILE A 244 -0.72 9.67 -25.16
C ILE A 244 -0.73 11.17 -25.44
N ILE A 245 0.12 11.95 -24.77
CA ILE A 245 0.16 13.40 -24.97
C ILE A 245 0.68 13.77 -26.36
N LEU A 246 1.65 13.01 -26.90
CA LEU A 246 2.11 13.14 -28.27
C LEU A 246 1.02 12.81 -29.28
N ALA A 247 0.27 11.71 -29.11
CA ALA A 247 -0.82 11.36 -30.02
C ALA A 247 -1.93 12.41 -30.03
N TYR A 248 -2.22 13.03 -28.88
CA TYR A 248 -3.16 14.14 -28.77
C TYR A 248 -2.67 15.36 -29.56
N PHE A 249 -1.43 15.81 -29.30
CA PHE A 249 -0.89 17.00 -29.96
C PHE A 249 -0.50 16.77 -31.42
N GLN A 250 -0.19 15.55 -31.85
CA GLN A 250 0.01 15.21 -33.25
C GLN A 250 -1.24 15.47 -34.08
N LYS A 251 -2.44 15.29 -33.51
CA LYS A 251 -3.70 15.65 -34.21
C LYS A 251 -3.88 17.16 -34.39
N ILE A 252 -3.23 17.97 -33.54
CA ILE A 252 -3.37 19.44 -33.52
C ILE A 252 -2.20 20.11 -34.27
N LYS A 253 -0.99 19.58 -34.12
CA LYS A 253 0.28 20.06 -34.70
C LYS A 253 1.04 18.87 -35.35
N PRO A 254 0.51 18.28 -36.44
CA PRO A 254 1.07 17.08 -37.07
C PRO A 254 2.48 17.26 -37.64
N HIS A 255 2.89 18.50 -37.92
CA HIS A 255 4.25 18.82 -38.38
C HIS A 255 5.28 18.90 -37.26
N ARG A 256 4.84 19.00 -36.00
CA ARG A 256 5.72 19.13 -34.82
C ARG A 256 5.85 17.82 -34.04
N TYR A 257 4.74 17.09 -33.86
CA TYR A 257 4.70 15.91 -33.01
C TYR A 257 4.46 14.62 -33.81
N ASN A 258 5.16 13.56 -33.42
CA ASN A 258 5.02 12.22 -34.00
C ASN A 258 5.18 11.16 -32.92
N ALA A 259 4.11 10.44 -32.56
CA ALA A 259 4.15 9.42 -31.52
C ALA A 259 4.86 8.13 -31.96
N LEU A 260 4.97 7.84 -33.26
CA LEU A 260 5.43 6.54 -33.77
C LEU A 260 6.85 6.15 -33.32
N PRO A 261 7.87 7.04 -33.30
CA PRO A 261 9.19 6.69 -32.80
C PRO A 261 9.18 6.23 -31.34
N VAL A 262 8.35 6.86 -30.49
CA VAL A 262 8.22 6.51 -29.08
C VAL A 262 7.52 5.15 -28.93
N LEU A 263 6.44 4.92 -29.69
CA LEU A 263 5.74 3.62 -29.69
C LEU A 263 6.67 2.45 -30.06
N ASN A 264 7.52 2.63 -31.07
CA ASN A 264 8.52 1.61 -31.44
C ASN A 264 9.54 1.38 -30.33
N CYS A 265 9.97 2.45 -29.64
CA CYS A 265 10.91 2.32 -28.52
C CYS A 265 10.29 1.58 -27.32
N ILE A 266 9.01 1.84 -27.04
CA ILE A 266 8.26 1.15 -25.99
C ILE A 266 8.18 -0.35 -26.30
N ASP A 267 7.70 -0.70 -27.49
CA ASP A 267 7.55 -2.09 -27.94
C ASP A 267 8.87 -2.86 -27.92
N THR A 268 9.96 -2.22 -28.40
CA THR A 268 11.25 -2.89 -28.55
C THR A 268 12.00 -3.09 -27.24
N PHE A 269 11.92 -2.12 -26.31
CA PHE A 269 12.78 -2.10 -25.12
C PHE A 269 12.02 -2.06 -23.80
N LEU A 270 10.95 -1.26 -23.72
CA LEU A 270 10.30 -0.95 -22.46
C LEU A 270 9.38 -2.07 -21.97
N MET A 271 8.76 -2.83 -22.89
CA MET A 271 7.86 -3.93 -22.54
C MET A 271 8.55 -5.00 -21.70
N LYS A 272 9.83 -5.30 -21.97
CA LYS A 272 10.58 -6.27 -21.16
C LYS A 272 10.79 -5.77 -19.72
N ILE A 273 11.09 -4.48 -19.55
CA ILE A 273 11.25 -3.88 -18.22
C ILE A 273 9.93 -3.89 -17.47
N PHE A 274 8.81 -3.66 -18.16
CA PHE A 274 7.47 -3.71 -17.59
C PHE A 274 7.08 -5.12 -17.13
N GLU A 275 7.42 -6.15 -17.90
CA GLU A 275 7.21 -7.55 -17.50
C GLU A 275 7.99 -7.92 -16.24
N ASP A 276 9.25 -7.48 -16.14
CA ASP A 276 10.12 -7.79 -15.00
C ASP A 276 9.74 -6.96 -13.76
N ASN A 277 9.32 -5.71 -13.95
CA ASN A 277 8.99 -4.76 -12.88
C ASN A 277 7.74 -3.96 -13.25
N PRO A 278 6.52 -4.50 -13.05
CA PRO A 278 5.30 -3.82 -13.48
C PRO A 278 5.04 -2.54 -12.67
N TRP A 279 4.65 -1.47 -13.37
CA TRP A 279 4.17 -0.23 -12.78
C TRP A 279 2.73 0.07 -13.21
N GLY A 280 2.12 1.10 -12.63
CA GLY A 280 0.78 1.55 -13.00
C GLY A 280 -0.22 1.45 -11.86
N TYR A 281 -1.51 1.51 -12.22
CA TYR A 281 -2.60 1.53 -11.25
C TYR A 281 -2.54 0.34 -10.30
N SER A 282 -2.59 0.63 -9.00
CA SER A 282 -2.75 -0.37 -7.97
C SER A 282 -3.56 0.20 -6.82
N LEU A 283 -4.17 -0.69 -6.03
CA LEU A 283 -4.96 -0.30 -4.86
C LEU A 283 -4.16 0.54 -3.84
N PRO A 284 -2.88 0.22 -3.51
CA PRO A 284 -2.03 1.09 -2.68
C PRO A 284 -1.88 2.51 -3.23
N PHE A 285 -1.62 2.66 -4.54
CA PHE A 285 -1.41 3.97 -5.15
C PHE A 285 -2.70 4.76 -5.30
N MET A 286 -3.81 4.09 -5.62
CA MET A 286 -5.12 4.75 -5.67
C MET A 286 -5.50 5.33 -4.31
N LEU A 287 -5.39 4.54 -3.24
CA LEU A 287 -5.68 5.01 -1.88
C LEU A 287 -4.69 6.10 -1.43
N SER A 288 -3.40 5.96 -1.79
CA SER A 288 -2.40 7.02 -1.59
C SER A 288 -2.84 8.36 -2.21
N GLY A 289 -3.38 8.31 -3.44
CA GLY A 289 -3.94 9.47 -4.13
C GLY A 289 -5.17 10.05 -3.44
N VAL A 290 -6.16 9.22 -3.08
CA VAL A 290 -7.38 9.68 -2.36
C VAL A 290 -7.03 10.40 -1.06
N PHE A 291 -6.06 9.87 -0.32
CA PHE A 291 -5.70 10.38 0.99
C PHE A 291 -4.55 11.41 0.98
N SER A 292 -3.91 11.66 -0.17
CA SER A 292 -2.72 12.53 -0.28
C SER A 292 -1.61 12.13 0.71
N THR A 293 -1.28 10.83 0.76
CA THR A 293 -0.34 10.26 1.75
C THR A 293 0.67 9.33 1.08
N HIS A 294 1.74 8.97 1.78
CA HIS A 294 2.74 8.05 1.24
C HIS A 294 2.17 6.64 1.00
N PRO A 295 2.42 5.99 -0.15
CA PRO A 295 1.78 4.71 -0.51
C PRO A 295 2.13 3.54 0.42
N ASN A 296 3.29 3.59 1.08
CA ASN A 296 3.68 2.58 2.07
C ASN A 296 2.71 2.46 3.25
N TYR A 297 1.91 3.48 3.56
CA TYR A 297 0.88 3.36 4.60
C TYR A 297 -0.14 2.27 4.23
N VAL A 298 -0.67 2.35 3.01
CA VAL A 298 -1.66 1.39 2.51
C VAL A 298 -1.01 0.04 2.26
N LYS A 299 0.22 0.01 1.72
CA LYS A 299 0.97 -1.22 1.50
C LYS A 299 1.18 -1.99 2.82
N ASP A 300 1.64 -1.33 3.88
CA ASP A 300 1.84 -1.96 5.20
C ASP A 300 0.52 -2.52 5.76
N LEU A 301 -0.59 -1.79 5.63
CA LEU A 301 -1.91 -2.26 6.10
C LEU A 301 -2.44 -3.45 5.29
N LEU A 302 -2.23 -3.46 3.97
CA LEU A 302 -2.61 -4.58 3.10
C LEU A 302 -1.75 -5.81 3.36
N ASP A 303 -0.43 -5.64 3.52
CA ASP A 303 0.55 -6.69 3.79
C ASP A 303 0.28 -7.39 5.14
N ARG A 304 -0.36 -6.69 6.09
CA ARG A 304 -0.81 -7.30 7.36
C ARG A 304 -1.97 -8.29 7.16
N LYS A 305 -2.63 -8.32 6.00
CA LYS A 305 -3.72 -9.22 5.57
C LYS A 305 -4.94 -9.37 6.51
N ARG A 306 -4.96 -8.67 7.65
CA ARG A 306 -6.01 -8.77 8.70
C ARG A 306 -7.08 -7.69 8.65
N TYR A 307 -6.82 -6.59 7.95
CA TYR A 307 -7.70 -5.43 7.91
C TYR A 307 -8.64 -5.50 6.70
N SER A 308 -9.92 -5.18 6.94
CA SER A 308 -10.89 -4.95 5.87
C SER A 308 -10.57 -3.65 5.13
N MET A 309 -11.18 -3.43 3.96
CA MET A 309 -10.97 -2.17 3.24
C MET A 309 -11.55 -0.99 4.02
N GLU A 310 -12.62 -1.21 4.76
CA GLU A 310 -13.25 -0.25 5.65
C GLU A 310 -12.29 0.15 6.79
N ASP A 311 -11.58 -0.82 7.39
CA ASP A 311 -10.57 -0.54 8.40
C ASP A 311 -9.41 0.27 7.81
N ILE A 312 -8.89 -0.15 6.65
CA ILE A 312 -7.82 0.56 5.95
C ILE A 312 -8.25 1.98 5.64
N TRP A 313 -9.45 2.17 5.08
CA TRP A 313 -10.00 3.48 4.77
C TRP A 313 -10.04 4.39 5.99
N ARG A 314 -10.59 3.91 7.10
CA ARG A 314 -10.70 4.69 8.33
C ARG A 314 -9.32 5.01 8.95
N VAL A 315 -8.37 4.07 8.92
CA VAL A 315 -6.99 4.32 9.33
C VAL A 315 -6.35 5.40 8.45
N MET A 316 -6.56 5.35 7.13
CA MET A 316 -6.04 6.34 6.21
C MET A 316 -6.67 7.74 6.41
N GLU A 317 -7.95 7.83 6.76
CA GLU A 317 -8.59 9.10 7.17
C GLU A 317 -7.90 9.72 8.39
N LEU A 318 -7.53 8.90 9.39
CA LEU A 318 -6.80 9.35 10.58
C LEU A 318 -5.36 9.76 10.26
N ILE A 319 -4.67 8.99 9.41
CA ILE A 319 -3.31 9.31 8.95
C ILE A 319 -3.31 10.63 8.18
N LYS A 320 -4.27 10.85 7.27
CA LYS A 320 -4.42 12.10 6.52
C LYS A 320 -4.54 13.31 7.45
N LYS A 321 -5.33 13.21 8.53
CA LYS A 321 -5.48 14.29 9.52
C LYS A 321 -4.17 14.64 10.24
N LYS A 322 -3.24 13.68 10.38
CA LYS A 322 -1.90 13.92 10.95
C LYS A 322 -0.94 14.62 9.97
N ASN A 323 -1.28 14.72 8.69
CA ASN A 323 -0.52 15.37 7.61
C ASN A 323 1.00 15.03 7.62
N PRO A 324 1.39 13.74 7.54
CA PRO A 324 2.80 13.35 7.61
C PRO A 324 3.57 13.71 6.32
N ILE A 325 4.85 14.10 6.48
CA ILE A 325 5.74 14.47 5.36
C ILE A 325 6.30 13.22 4.63
N GLY A 326 6.03 12.01 5.12
CA GLY A 326 6.49 10.74 4.55
C GLY A 326 5.86 9.53 5.23
N TYR A 327 6.45 8.34 5.04
CA TYR A 327 6.01 7.13 5.74
C TYR A 327 6.56 7.06 7.17
N SER A 328 5.71 6.73 8.13
CA SER A 328 6.10 6.44 9.51
C SER A 328 5.30 5.26 10.04
N LYS A 329 6.01 4.17 10.36
CA LYS A 329 5.40 2.98 10.97
C LYS A 329 4.81 3.29 12.34
N GLN A 330 5.44 4.16 13.11
CA GLN A 330 4.94 4.58 14.41
C GLN A 330 3.56 5.25 14.31
N ILE A 331 3.32 6.04 13.26
CA ILE A 331 1.98 6.63 13.03
C ILE A 331 0.92 5.55 12.81
N ILE A 332 1.24 4.48 12.06
CA ILE A 332 0.33 3.35 11.89
C ILE A 332 0.07 2.66 13.23
N ASP A 333 1.14 2.31 13.94
CA ASP A 333 1.04 1.58 15.20
C ASP A 333 0.28 2.43 16.24
N ASP A 334 0.52 3.74 16.33
CA ASP A 334 -0.22 4.66 17.19
C ASP A 334 -1.70 4.75 16.82
N VAL A 335 -2.04 4.83 15.53
CA VAL A 335 -3.44 4.89 15.07
C VAL A 335 -4.16 3.57 15.37
N ILE A 336 -3.48 2.45 15.18
CA ILE A 336 -4.00 1.12 15.50
C ILE A 336 -4.21 0.96 17.02
N ILE A 337 -3.21 1.33 17.82
CA ILE A 337 -3.24 1.20 19.29
C ILE A 337 -4.29 2.12 19.91
N ASN A 338 -4.37 3.38 19.44
CA ASN A 338 -5.20 4.40 20.08
C ASN A 338 -6.63 4.51 19.52
N GLY A 339 -7.04 3.71 18.52
CA GLY A 339 -8.40 3.90 17.99
C GLY A 339 -8.89 3.00 16.87
N PHE A 340 -8.57 1.70 16.82
CA PHE A 340 -9.22 0.79 15.85
C PHE A 340 -9.66 -0.61 16.29
N ILE A 341 -9.55 -1.02 17.55
CA ILE A 341 -10.03 -2.35 17.95
C ILE A 341 -11.34 -2.22 18.74
N GLY A 342 -12.47 -2.25 18.02
CA GLY A 342 -13.83 -2.27 18.57
C GLY A 342 -14.69 -1.06 18.16
N ASP A 343 -15.98 -1.30 17.91
CA ASP A 343 -17.03 -0.34 17.50
C ASP A 343 -17.32 0.81 18.51
N GLY A 344 -16.35 1.14 19.37
CA GLY A 344 -16.44 2.24 20.31
C GLY A 344 -15.88 3.54 19.75
N VAL A 345 -16.80 4.41 19.32
CA VAL A 345 -16.72 5.87 19.51
C VAL A 345 -16.23 6.70 18.31
N LEU A 346 -17.21 7.07 17.49
CA LEU A 346 -17.31 8.33 16.74
C LEU A 346 -17.82 9.49 17.63
N ARG A 347 -17.46 9.55 18.93
CA ARG A 347 -17.78 10.70 19.79
C ARG A 347 -16.50 11.45 20.14
N ASP A 348 -16.45 12.68 19.62
CA ASP A 348 -15.59 13.77 20.06
C ASP A 348 -14.09 13.49 20.01
N ILE A 349 -13.48 13.72 18.83
CA ILE A 349 -12.16 14.35 18.81
C ILE A 349 -12.36 15.79 19.29
N LYS A 350 -12.52 15.95 20.61
CA LYS A 350 -12.30 17.23 21.27
C LYS A 350 -10.80 17.46 21.29
N VAL A 351 -10.43 18.58 20.69
CA VAL A 351 -9.14 19.26 20.86
C VAL A 351 -8.77 19.23 22.35
N VAL A 352 -7.53 18.82 22.60
CA VAL A 352 -6.73 18.98 23.82
C VAL A 352 -7.40 19.79 24.94
N GLY A 353 -7.78 19.11 26.02
CA GLY A 353 -8.25 19.74 27.25
C GLY A 353 -8.70 18.70 28.27
N LYS A 354 -8.07 18.72 29.45
CA LYS A 354 -8.34 17.90 30.63
C LYS A 354 -9.82 17.54 30.82
N GLU A 355 -10.13 16.24 30.86
CA GLU A 355 -11.06 15.62 31.83
C GLU A 355 -11.03 14.10 31.63
N SER A 356 -10.80 13.37 32.72
CA SER A 356 -10.80 11.91 32.79
C SER A 356 -12.23 11.40 32.60
N VAL A 357 -12.48 10.68 31.50
CA VAL A 357 -13.77 10.03 31.25
C VAL A 357 -13.78 8.65 31.91
N ASP A 358 -14.72 8.46 32.83
CA ASP A 358 -14.99 7.24 33.58
C ASP A 358 -15.57 6.14 32.65
N PHE A 359 -14.87 5.02 32.49
CA PHE A 359 -15.29 3.90 31.63
C PHE A 359 -16.12 2.87 32.42
N ASN A 360 -17.39 3.17 32.69
CA ASN A 360 -18.36 2.16 33.12
C ASN A 360 -19.18 1.66 31.92
N LYS A 361 -18.59 0.83 31.04
CA LYS A 361 -19.36 -0.07 30.16
C LYS A 361 -19.90 -1.20 31.06
N GLN A 362 -21.21 -1.26 31.27
CA GLN A 362 -21.85 -2.43 31.88
C GLN A 362 -21.38 -3.70 31.13
N LYS A 363 -20.70 -4.62 31.83
CA LYS A 363 -20.25 -5.88 31.23
C LYS A 363 -21.47 -6.73 30.87
N VAL A 364 -21.75 -6.86 29.58
CA VAL A 364 -22.82 -7.72 29.06
C VAL A 364 -22.38 -9.18 29.14
N CYS A 365 -23.17 -10.03 29.79
CA CYS A 365 -22.92 -11.48 29.81
C CYS A 365 -23.04 -12.07 28.40
N VAL A 366 -22.11 -12.95 28.06
CA VAL A 366 -22.08 -13.65 26.77
C VAL A 366 -23.33 -14.55 26.64
N PRO A 367 -24.14 -14.42 25.56
CA PRO A 367 -25.43 -15.11 25.43
C PRO A 367 -25.39 -16.64 25.38
N TYR A 368 -24.20 -17.22 25.17
CA TYR A 368 -24.01 -18.67 25.07
C TYR A 368 -23.26 -19.28 26.26
N ILE A 369 -23.08 -18.53 27.35
CA ILE A 369 -22.40 -19.05 28.54
C ILE A 369 -23.12 -20.30 29.08
N GLY A 370 -22.39 -21.41 29.17
CA GLY A 370 -22.89 -22.69 29.65
C GLY A 370 -24.02 -23.33 28.83
N ARG A 371 -24.28 -22.87 27.60
CA ARG A 371 -25.38 -23.36 26.74
C ARG A 371 -25.35 -24.87 26.51
N HIS A 372 -24.16 -25.46 26.44
CA HIS A 372 -23.92 -26.88 26.19
C HIS A 372 -23.15 -27.52 27.35
N ARG A 373 -23.49 -27.13 28.59
CA ARG A 373 -22.84 -27.63 29.79
C ARG A 373 -22.80 -29.17 29.81
N GLY A 374 -21.62 -29.74 30.02
CA GLY A 374 -21.44 -31.20 30.10
C GLY A 374 -21.40 -31.91 28.74
N LYS A 375 -21.24 -31.17 27.63
CA LYS A 375 -21.08 -31.77 26.30
C LYS A 375 -19.61 -31.79 25.89
N SER A 376 -19.26 -32.79 25.09
CA SER A 376 -18.01 -32.83 24.35
C SER A 376 -18.09 -31.92 23.13
N PHE A 377 -16.99 -31.27 22.78
CA PHE A 377 -16.88 -30.40 21.61
C PHE A 377 -15.84 -30.92 20.64
N LEU A 378 -16.07 -30.73 19.34
CA LEU A 378 -15.10 -30.99 18.29
C LEU A 378 -14.88 -29.70 17.49
N ILE A 379 -13.67 -29.15 17.57
CA ILE A 379 -13.26 -27.99 16.79
C ILE A 379 -12.62 -28.47 15.49
N LEU A 380 -13.17 -28.01 14.36
CA LEU A 380 -12.61 -28.24 13.04
C LEU A 380 -11.79 -27.01 12.64
N ALA A 381 -10.48 -27.18 12.61
CA ALA A 381 -9.56 -26.23 12.01
C ALA A 381 -9.52 -26.46 10.49
N ASN A 382 -8.45 -26.03 9.81
CA ASN A 382 -8.37 -25.94 8.36
C ASN A 382 -7.10 -26.56 7.75
N GLY A 383 -6.34 -27.33 8.54
CA GLY A 383 -5.17 -28.06 8.09
C GLY A 383 -5.53 -29.26 7.18
N PRO A 384 -4.57 -29.71 6.34
CA PRO A 384 -4.70 -30.86 5.45
C PRO A 384 -5.34 -32.11 6.06
N THR A 385 -5.01 -32.45 7.32
CA THR A 385 -5.50 -33.68 7.95
C THR A 385 -7.01 -33.69 8.13
N LEU A 386 -7.68 -32.54 8.07
CA LEU A 386 -9.15 -32.48 8.04
C LEU A 386 -9.72 -33.25 6.84
N LYS A 387 -9.10 -33.09 5.67
CA LYS A 387 -9.47 -33.79 4.43
C LYS A 387 -8.97 -35.24 4.44
N GLU A 388 -7.74 -35.47 4.87
CA GLU A 388 -7.15 -36.82 4.89
C GLU A 388 -7.86 -37.78 5.86
N TYR A 389 -8.33 -37.27 7.01
CA TYR A 389 -8.98 -38.07 8.06
C TYR A 389 -10.51 -37.91 8.06
N GLN A 390 -11.11 -37.31 7.02
CA GLN A 390 -12.54 -36.99 6.95
C GLN A 390 -13.44 -38.15 7.39
N THR A 391 -13.25 -39.35 6.83
CA THR A 391 -14.06 -40.54 7.16
C THR A 391 -13.96 -40.93 8.63
N ARG A 392 -12.77 -40.81 9.22
CA ARG A 392 -12.55 -41.16 10.63
C ARG A 392 -13.13 -40.09 11.55
N ILE A 393 -13.05 -38.81 11.16
CA ILE A 393 -13.67 -37.71 11.90
C ILE A 393 -15.19 -37.87 11.88
N GLN A 394 -15.78 -38.25 10.74
CA GLN A 394 -17.20 -38.53 10.63
C GLN A 394 -17.63 -39.69 11.55
N ALA A 395 -16.89 -40.80 11.56
CA ALA A 395 -17.14 -41.91 12.47
C ALA A 395 -17.04 -41.49 13.96
N PHE A 396 -16.11 -40.58 14.28
CA PHE A 396 -15.97 -40.04 15.63
C PHE A 396 -17.19 -39.19 16.02
N ILE A 397 -17.67 -38.35 15.10
CA ILE A 397 -18.88 -37.53 15.31
C ILE A 397 -20.09 -38.42 15.55
N GLU A 398 -20.25 -39.50 14.78
CA GLU A 398 -21.34 -40.47 14.95
C GLU A 398 -21.28 -41.19 16.30
N LYS A 399 -20.08 -41.62 16.73
CA LYS A 399 -19.88 -42.34 17.99
C LYS A 399 -20.12 -41.48 19.23
N TYR A 400 -19.64 -40.24 19.24
CA TYR A 400 -19.64 -39.39 20.44
C TYR A 400 -20.66 -38.26 20.42
N SER A 401 -21.28 -37.98 19.27
CA SER A 401 -22.23 -36.87 19.08
C SER A 401 -21.76 -35.54 19.70
N PRO A 402 -20.51 -35.07 19.44
CA PRO A 402 -20.01 -33.83 20.02
C PRO A 402 -20.66 -32.59 19.38
N ILE A 403 -20.61 -31.46 20.08
CA ILE A 403 -20.91 -30.16 19.47
C ILE A 403 -19.75 -29.76 18.56
N VAL A 404 -19.98 -29.86 17.26
CA VAL A 404 -19.01 -29.52 16.21
C VAL A 404 -19.00 -28.01 15.92
N ILE A 405 -17.83 -27.38 16.01
CA ILE A 405 -17.61 -25.98 15.64
C ILE A 405 -16.54 -25.90 14.54
N GLY A 406 -16.85 -25.27 13.43
CA GLY A 406 -16.00 -25.11 12.25
C GLY A 406 -15.36 -23.73 12.12
N ALA A 407 -14.15 -23.66 11.59
CA ALA A 407 -13.42 -22.42 11.37
C ALA A 407 -13.18 -22.11 9.88
N ASN A 408 -13.51 -20.90 9.44
CA ASN A 408 -13.29 -20.42 8.06
C ASN A 408 -13.85 -21.37 7.00
N TYR A 409 -13.12 -21.65 5.92
CA TYR A 409 -13.57 -22.59 4.91
C TYR A 409 -13.33 -24.05 5.33
N LEU A 410 -14.38 -24.88 5.24
CA LEU A 410 -14.34 -26.31 5.54
C LEU A 410 -14.50 -27.21 4.31
N GLY A 411 -14.58 -26.64 3.10
CA GLY A 411 -14.64 -27.43 1.86
C GLY A 411 -15.86 -28.34 1.74
N ASN A 412 -16.94 -28.05 2.46
CA ASN A 412 -18.10 -28.93 2.63
C ASN A 412 -17.74 -30.35 3.10
N LEU A 413 -16.55 -30.53 3.72
CA LEU A 413 -16.06 -31.85 4.15
C LEU A 413 -16.87 -32.39 5.32
N ILE A 414 -17.15 -31.53 6.29
CA ILE A 414 -17.89 -31.85 7.51
C ILE A 414 -18.80 -30.67 7.82
N LYS A 415 -20.05 -30.97 8.13
CA LYS A 415 -21.05 -29.97 8.49
C LYS A 415 -20.99 -29.68 10.00
N PRO A 416 -20.62 -28.45 10.42
CA PRO A 416 -20.56 -28.13 11.83
C PRO A 416 -21.93 -27.65 12.37
N HIS A 417 -22.14 -27.74 13.68
CA HIS A 417 -23.29 -27.10 14.32
C HIS A 417 -23.13 -25.58 14.39
N TYR A 418 -21.87 -25.13 14.57
CA TYR A 418 -21.49 -23.72 14.58
C TYR A 418 -20.39 -23.46 13.57
N HIS A 419 -20.49 -22.42 12.77
CA HIS A 419 -19.49 -22.06 11.76
C HIS A 419 -18.98 -20.66 12.01
N ALA A 420 -17.67 -20.51 12.16
CA ALA A 420 -17.09 -19.28 12.65
C ALA A 420 -16.16 -18.56 11.67
N PHE A 421 -16.27 -17.23 11.64
CA PHE A 421 -15.35 -16.33 10.97
C PHE A 421 -14.95 -15.20 11.93
N THR A 422 -13.65 -15.00 12.10
CA THR A 422 -13.13 -13.90 12.94
C THR A 422 -12.62 -12.71 12.12
N LEU A 423 -12.40 -12.89 10.82
CA LEU A 423 -11.90 -11.88 9.89
C LEU A 423 -12.94 -11.59 8.80
N SER A 424 -13.18 -10.30 8.52
CA SER A 424 -14.13 -9.85 7.49
C SER A 424 -13.79 -10.40 6.10
N LYS A 425 -12.50 -10.46 5.73
CA LYS A 425 -12.07 -11.03 4.43
C LYS A 425 -12.50 -12.49 4.27
N ARG A 426 -12.25 -13.33 5.30
CA ARG A 426 -12.64 -14.75 5.28
C ARG A 426 -14.14 -14.94 5.30
N PHE A 427 -14.87 -14.08 6.02
CA PHE A 427 -16.34 -14.06 5.96
C PHE A 427 -16.80 -13.75 4.53
N LEU A 428 -16.35 -12.64 3.93
CA LEU A 428 -16.75 -12.23 2.58
C LEU A 428 -16.42 -13.28 1.51
N ARG A 429 -15.31 -14.01 1.67
CA ARG A 429 -14.88 -15.04 0.73
C ARG A 429 -15.65 -16.36 0.85
N PHE A 430 -16.16 -16.69 2.04
CA PHE A 430 -16.64 -18.06 2.33
C PHE A 430 -18.01 -18.14 3.01
N TYR A 431 -18.73 -17.02 3.22
CA TYR A 431 -20.03 -17.04 3.91
C TYR A 431 -21.08 -17.92 3.20
N ASP A 432 -20.99 -18.00 1.87
CA ASP A 432 -21.87 -18.78 0.99
C ASP A 432 -21.59 -20.29 1.05
N THR A 433 -20.44 -20.68 1.63
CA THR A 433 -20.07 -22.09 1.86
C THR A 433 -20.65 -22.66 3.15
N VAL A 434 -21.29 -21.82 3.99
CA VAL A 434 -21.81 -22.24 5.30
C VAL A 434 -23.15 -22.96 5.13
N ALA A 435 -23.25 -24.17 5.69
CA ALA A 435 -24.50 -24.93 5.65
C ALA A 435 -25.69 -24.12 6.23
N PRO A 436 -26.90 -24.22 5.64
CA PRO A 436 -28.07 -23.41 6.02
C PRO A 436 -28.45 -23.46 7.51
N ASP A 437 -28.27 -24.63 8.13
CA ASP A 437 -28.65 -24.92 9.50
C ASP A 437 -27.51 -24.81 10.51
N SER A 438 -26.27 -24.55 10.07
CA SER A 438 -25.17 -24.18 10.96
C SER A 438 -25.41 -22.79 11.55
N LYS A 439 -25.26 -22.63 12.87
CA LYS A 439 -25.28 -21.31 13.51
C LYS A 439 -23.99 -20.57 13.17
N ILE A 440 -24.09 -19.30 12.77
CA ILE A 440 -22.91 -18.52 12.43
C ILE A 440 -22.38 -17.80 13.66
N LEU A 441 -21.07 -17.94 13.91
CA LEU A 441 -20.33 -17.21 14.94
C LEU A 441 -19.40 -16.20 14.27
N LEU A 442 -19.61 -14.91 14.49
CA LEU A 442 -18.79 -13.85 13.90
C LEU A 442 -17.95 -13.18 14.96
N GLY A 443 -16.68 -12.89 14.64
CA GLY A 443 -15.84 -12.05 15.47
C GLY A 443 -16.54 -10.73 15.82
N GLU A 444 -16.29 -10.23 17.04
CA GLU A 444 -16.89 -8.98 17.54
C GLU A 444 -16.64 -7.78 16.61
N TYR A 445 -15.52 -7.82 15.88
CA TYR A 445 -15.06 -6.72 15.01
C TYR A 445 -15.55 -6.78 13.56
N ILE A 446 -16.34 -7.80 13.16
CA ILE A 446 -16.92 -7.84 11.81
C ILE A 446 -18.17 -6.92 11.77
N PRO A 447 -18.23 -5.83 11.00
CA PRO A 447 -19.32 -4.86 11.12
C PRO A 447 -20.71 -5.42 10.78
N ASP A 448 -21.71 -5.13 11.61
CA ASP A 448 -23.12 -5.50 11.37
C ASP A 448 -23.63 -5.13 9.96
N PRO A 449 -23.39 -3.90 9.45
CA PRO A 449 -23.82 -3.52 8.09
C PRO A 449 -23.20 -4.40 6.99
N LEU A 450 -21.94 -4.80 7.16
CA LEU A 450 -21.27 -5.71 6.24
C LEU A 450 -21.97 -7.06 6.24
N VAL A 451 -22.20 -7.64 7.42
CA VAL A 451 -22.83 -8.95 7.56
C VAL A 451 -24.22 -8.98 6.94
N ARG A 452 -25.06 -7.98 7.25
CA ARG A 452 -26.44 -7.88 6.75
C ARG A 452 -26.53 -7.70 5.22
N THR A 453 -25.46 -7.25 4.58
CA THR A 453 -25.38 -7.14 3.11
C THR A 453 -25.31 -8.52 2.45
N TYR A 454 -24.67 -9.49 3.09
CA TYR A 454 -24.39 -10.81 2.51
C TYR A 454 -25.16 -11.96 3.17
N LEU A 455 -25.64 -11.76 4.40
CA LEU A 455 -26.24 -12.80 5.22
C LEU A 455 -27.63 -12.38 5.69
N ASP A 456 -28.66 -13.01 5.12
CA ASP A 456 -30.06 -12.89 5.54
C ASP A 456 -30.47 -14.02 6.49
N ARG A 457 -29.66 -14.27 7.53
CA ARG A 457 -29.98 -15.22 8.60
C ARG A 457 -29.30 -14.84 9.91
N PRO A 458 -29.80 -15.34 11.06
CA PRO A 458 -29.24 -15.01 12.37
C PRO A 458 -27.78 -15.46 12.52
N TYR A 459 -26.99 -14.63 13.22
CA TYR A 459 -25.63 -14.93 13.66
C TYR A 459 -25.45 -14.49 15.12
N GLU A 460 -24.44 -15.05 15.80
CA GLU A 460 -24.04 -14.67 17.15
C GLU A 460 -22.61 -14.12 17.14
N ARG A 461 -22.28 -13.24 18.09
CA ARG A 461 -20.94 -12.65 18.22
C ARG A 461 -20.02 -13.51 19.07
N ILE A 462 -18.76 -13.63 18.68
CA ILE A 462 -17.69 -14.14 19.55
C ILE A 462 -17.18 -12.95 20.36
N TYR A 463 -17.34 -12.99 21.68
CA TYR A 463 -16.98 -11.88 22.58
C TYR A 463 -15.55 -12.06 23.12
N TYR A 464 -14.64 -11.18 22.71
CA TYR A 464 -13.23 -11.27 23.13
C TYR A 464 -12.50 -9.93 23.12
N ASP A 465 -11.53 -9.80 24.02
CA ASP A 465 -10.62 -8.67 24.11
C ASP A 465 -9.23 -9.04 23.57
N ASP A 466 -8.80 -8.36 22.50
CA ASP A 466 -7.47 -8.52 21.91
C ASP A 466 -6.44 -7.68 22.69
N ILE A 467 -6.00 -8.20 23.84
CA ILE A 467 -5.09 -7.50 24.75
C ILE A 467 -3.69 -8.09 24.62
N VAL A 468 -2.77 -7.34 23.98
CA VAL A 468 -1.39 -7.77 23.66
C VAL A 468 -0.56 -8.14 24.89
N ASN A 469 -0.93 -7.66 26.09
CA ASN A 469 -0.14 -7.78 27.33
C ASN A 469 -0.79 -8.62 28.44
N LYS A 470 -1.93 -9.30 28.19
CA LYS A 470 -2.55 -10.20 29.17
C LYS A 470 -2.51 -11.64 28.67
N GLY A 471 -2.24 -12.58 29.58
CA GLY A 471 -2.38 -14.02 29.32
C GLY A 471 -3.84 -14.41 29.03
N PHE A 472 -4.08 -15.69 28.76
CA PHE A 472 -5.43 -16.19 28.52
C PHE A 472 -6.28 -16.17 29.79
N ASP A 473 -7.48 -15.61 29.72
CA ASP A 473 -8.47 -15.68 30.80
C ASP A 473 -9.90 -15.61 30.25
N ILE A 474 -10.87 -16.08 31.02
CA ILE A 474 -12.30 -15.92 30.76
C ILE A 474 -12.93 -15.32 32.01
N ASP A 475 -13.48 -14.12 31.88
CA ASP A 475 -14.08 -13.43 33.02
C ASP A 475 -15.46 -13.99 33.41
N THR A 476 -16.03 -13.50 34.50
CA THR A 476 -17.33 -13.95 35.02
C THR A 476 -18.50 -13.74 34.07
N THR A 477 -18.34 -12.87 33.05
CA THR A 477 -19.34 -12.63 32.01
C THR A 477 -19.19 -13.56 30.81
N GLY A 478 -18.14 -14.39 30.80
CA GLY A 478 -17.81 -15.29 29.70
C GLY A 478 -16.99 -14.63 28.58
N ARG A 479 -16.50 -13.40 28.80
CA ARG A 479 -15.71 -12.67 27.79
C ARG A 479 -14.26 -13.18 27.80
N ILE A 480 -13.75 -13.50 26.61
CA ILE A 480 -12.43 -14.12 26.46
C ILE A 480 -11.37 -13.04 26.37
N SER A 481 -10.35 -13.08 27.24
CA SER A 481 -9.14 -12.26 27.10
C SER A 481 -8.07 -13.10 26.39
N SER A 482 -7.72 -12.73 25.16
CA SER A 482 -6.66 -13.42 24.41
C SER A 482 -6.19 -12.56 23.25
N ASN A 483 -4.87 -12.46 23.08
CA ASN A 483 -4.24 -11.94 21.87
C ASN A 483 -4.05 -13.04 20.79
N CYS A 484 -4.71 -14.20 20.93
CA CYS A 484 -4.60 -15.28 19.96
C CYS A 484 -5.30 -14.93 18.65
N ARG A 485 -4.50 -14.89 17.57
CA ARG A 485 -4.96 -14.51 16.23
C ARG A 485 -5.49 -15.67 15.39
N THR A 486 -5.40 -16.91 15.89
CA THR A 486 -5.86 -18.10 15.18
C THR A 486 -7.28 -18.45 15.59
N VAL A 487 -8.21 -18.41 14.63
CA VAL A 487 -9.63 -18.69 14.89
C VAL A 487 -9.85 -20.04 15.58
N SER A 488 -9.18 -21.11 15.16
CA SER A 488 -9.38 -22.44 15.75
C SER A 488 -9.02 -22.49 17.24
N VAL A 489 -8.01 -21.72 17.65
CA VAL A 489 -7.63 -21.59 19.07
C VAL A 489 -8.65 -20.74 19.83
N LEU A 490 -9.14 -19.66 19.22
CA LEU A 490 -10.25 -18.88 19.79
C LEU A 490 -11.52 -19.73 19.96
N LEU A 491 -11.81 -20.65 19.04
CA LEU A 491 -12.97 -21.54 19.14
C LEU A 491 -12.84 -22.58 20.26
N ILE A 492 -11.62 -22.99 20.62
CA ILE A 492 -11.39 -23.77 21.85
C ILE A 492 -11.86 -22.94 23.05
N ALA A 493 -11.47 -21.66 23.14
CA ALA A 493 -11.92 -20.78 24.23
C ALA A 493 -13.45 -20.57 24.21
N VAL A 494 -14.06 -20.40 23.03
CA VAL A 494 -15.51 -20.32 22.89
C VAL A 494 -16.20 -21.59 23.41
N SER A 495 -15.65 -22.78 23.15
CA SER A 495 -16.20 -24.03 23.66
C SER A 495 -16.19 -24.09 25.20
N ILE A 496 -15.15 -23.52 25.84
CA ILE A 496 -15.06 -23.42 27.30
C ILE A 496 -16.20 -22.53 27.83
N VAL A 497 -16.41 -21.36 27.21
CA VAL A 497 -17.53 -20.46 27.56
C VAL A 497 -18.87 -21.15 27.38
N MET A 498 -19.04 -21.93 26.31
CA MET A 498 -20.26 -22.72 26.05
C MET A 498 -20.48 -23.88 27.03
N GLY A 499 -19.50 -24.20 27.88
CA GLY A 499 -19.63 -25.21 28.92
C GLY A 499 -19.06 -26.58 28.56
N ALA A 500 -18.07 -26.65 27.66
CA ALA A 500 -17.42 -27.89 27.28
C ALA A 500 -16.88 -28.68 28.48
N GLU A 501 -17.13 -29.99 28.45
CA GLU A 501 -16.54 -30.96 29.36
C GLU A 501 -15.24 -31.53 28.79
N LYS A 502 -15.26 -31.92 27.50
CA LYS A 502 -14.11 -32.39 26.74
C LYS A 502 -13.98 -31.63 25.44
N ILE A 503 -12.76 -31.34 25.03
CA ILE A 503 -12.48 -30.55 23.83
C ILE A 503 -11.56 -31.35 22.90
N TYR A 504 -12.10 -31.71 21.76
CA TYR A 504 -11.40 -32.37 20.67
C TYR A 504 -11.11 -31.37 19.55
N VAL A 505 -10.00 -31.57 18.83
CA VAL A 505 -9.62 -30.71 17.70
C VAL A 505 -9.15 -31.58 16.54
N ALA A 506 -9.65 -31.31 15.34
CA ALA A 506 -9.24 -31.95 14.09
C ALA A 506 -8.78 -30.89 13.06
N GLY A 507 -7.83 -31.26 12.19
CA GLY A 507 -7.26 -30.36 11.19
C GLY A 507 -6.34 -29.28 11.76
N MET A 508 -5.82 -29.45 12.98
CA MET A 508 -4.87 -28.50 13.60
C MET A 508 -3.44 -29.03 13.45
N ASP A 509 -2.97 -29.09 12.22
CA ASP A 509 -1.73 -29.79 11.85
C ASP A 509 -0.47 -29.00 12.29
N GLY A 510 -0.66 -27.69 12.45
CA GLY A 510 0.36 -26.71 12.76
C GLY A 510 1.07 -26.18 11.53
N TYR A 511 1.46 -24.90 11.58
CA TYR A 511 2.02 -24.18 10.42
C TYR A 511 3.43 -24.63 9.98
N LEU A 512 4.01 -25.69 10.57
CA LEU A 512 5.28 -26.27 10.13
C LEU A 512 5.09 -27.58 9.35
N SER A 513 3.88 -28.12 9.34
CA SER A 513 3.52 -29.34 8.63
C SER A 513 2.76 -28.97 7.36
N THR A 514 3.10 -29.60 6.25
CA THR A 514 2.41 -29.44 4.97
C THR A 514 1.87 -30.77 4.48
N ASP A 515 0.91 -30.74 3.56
CA ASP A 515 0.53 -31.91 2.78
C ASP A 515 1.62 -32.30 1.76
N LYS A 516 1.31 -33.31 0.94
CA LYS A 516 2.18 -33.81 -0.13
C LYS A 516 2.46 -32.78 -1.23
N GLU A 517 1.63 -31.75 -1.34
CA GLU A 517 1.74 -30.66 -2.31
C GLU A 517 2.38 -29.39 -1.69
N GLY A 518 2.82 -29.46 -0.43
CA GLY A 518 3.45 -28.34 0.28
C GLY A 518 2.47 -27.32 0.87
N GLN A 519 1.17 -27.64 0.96
CA GLN A 519 0.14 -26.74 1.47
C GLN A 519 -0.06 -26.87 2.99
N PHE A 520 -0.24 -25.72 3.66
CA PHE A 520 -0.51 -25.65 5.11
C PHE A 520 -2.00 -25.77 5.46
N LEU A 521 -2.88 -25.58 4.47
CA LEU A 521 -4.32 -25.74 4.57
C LEU A 521 -4.76 -26.80 3.55
N PHE A 522 -5.91 -27.45 3.77
CA PHE A 522 -6.42 -28.43 2.79
C PHE A 522 -6.90 -27.78 1.47
N TYR A 523 -6.89 -26.45 1.40
CA TYR A 523 -7.28 -25.62 0.26
C TYR A 523 -6.28 -24.47 0.08
N HIS A 524 -6.24 -23.90 -1.11
CA HIS A 524 -5.42 -22.72 -1.38
C HIS A 524 -6.08 -21.45 -0.80
N ASP A 525 -5.44 -20.83 0.19
CA ASP A 525 -5.84 -19.53 0.75
C ASP A 525 -4.82 -18.45 0.34
N GLU A 526 -5.20 -17.58 -0.60
CA GLU A 526 -4.34 -16.45 -1.04
C GLU A 526 -4.00 -15.48 0.10
N ASP A 527 -4.79 -15.48 1.19
CA ASP A 527 -4.53 -14.66 2.37
C ASP A 527 -3.53 -15.32 3.35
N GLU A 528 -3.12 -16.58 3.16
CA GLU A 528 -2.04 -17.17 3.97
C GLU A 528 -0.67 -16.55 3.63
N TYR A 529 0.23 -16.54 4.61
CA TYR A 529 1.55 -15.91 4.46
C TYR A 529 2.47 -16.82 3.65
N GLU A 530 3.12 -16.30 2.61
CA GLU A 530 4.15 -17.05 1.85
C GLU A 530 5.54 -16.95 2.49
N ARG A 531 5.75 -15.99 3.41
CA ARG A 531 7.06 -15.78 4.05
C ARG A 531 7.28 -16.76 5.21
N ARG A 532 8.30 -17.60 5.08
CA ARG A 532 8.69 -18.64 6.05
C ARG A 532 8.88 -18.14 7.49
N GLU A 533 9.46 -16.97 7.69
CA GLU A 533 9.68 -16.39 9.02
C GLU A 533 8.36 -16.12 9.75
N LEU A 534 7.36 -15.56 9.06
CA LEU A 534 6.03 -15.28 9.62
C LEU A 534 5.26 -16.57 9.93
N ILE A 535 5.42 -17.61 9.09
CA ILE A 535 4.85 -18.94 9.30
C ILE A 535 5.39 -19.55 10.60
N ILE A 536 6.72 -19.51 10.80
CA ILE A 536 7.37 -20.01 12.02
C ILE A 536 6.89 -19.24 13.25
N GLU A 537 6.85 -17.91 13.18
CA GLU A 537 6.36 -17.07 14.28
C GLU A 537 4.92 -17.45 14.66
N ARG A 538 4.03 -17.57 13.67
CA ARG A 538 2.63 -17.96 13.86
C ARG A 538 2.50 -19.36 14.45
N HIS A 539 3.34 -20.31 14.04
CA HIS A 539 3.39 -21.64 14.63
C HIS A 539 3.66 -21.58 16.14
N HIS A 540 4.70 -20.83 16.54
CA HIS A 540 5.10 -20.69 17.93
C HIS A 540 4.05 -19.96 18.77
N TRP A 541 3.45 -18.88 18.24
CA TRP A 541 2.34 -18.20 18.91
C TRP A 541 1.16 -19.14 19.16
N CYS A 542 0.76 -19.95 18.17
CA CYS A 542 -0.28 -20.95 18.36
C CYS A 542 0.04 -21.96 19.46
N ALA A 543 1.26 -22.51 19.46
CA ALA A 543 1.69 -23.44 20.50
C ALA A 543 1.62 -22.79 21.89
N TRP A 544 2.07 -21.53 22.00
CA TRP A 544 2.02 -20.76 23.25
C TRP A 544 0.58 -20.55 23.73
N HIS A 545 -0.34 -20.13 22.86
CA HIS A 545 -1.75 -19.93 23.22
C HIS A 545 -2.45 -21.23 23.60
N LEU A 546 -2.19 -22.33 22.89
CA LEU A 546 -2.70 -23.65 23.28
C LEU A 546 -2.24 -24.01 24.70
N GLY A 547 -0.97 -23.73 25.03
CA GLY A 547 -0.43 -23.90 26.38
C GLY A 547 -1.15 -23.03 27.43
N GLN A 548 -1.44 -21.76 27.11
CA GLN A 548 -2.18 -20.87 28.01
C GLN A 548 -3.61 -21.38 28.29
N ILE A 549 -4.34 -21.79 27.25
CA ILE A 549 -5.69 -22.36 27.40
C ILE A 549 -5.64 -23.67 28.19
N ASN A 550 -4.65 -24.51 27.92
CA ASN A 550 -4.48 -25.77 28.63
C ASN A 550 -4.20 -25.55 30.13
N ASN A 551 -3.32 -24.61 30.47
CA ASN A 551 -3.05 -24.25 31.85
C ASN A 551 -4.31 -23.71 32.54
N TYR A 552 -5.13 -22.94 31.83
CA TYR A 552 -6.43 -22.49 32.32
C TYR A 552 -7.36 -23.68 32.61
N LEU A 553 -7.50 -24.64 31.70
CA LEU A 553 -8.31 -25.85 31.90
C LEU A 553 -7.86 -26.65 33.12
N LEU A 554 -6.55 -26.89 33.24
CA LEU A 554 -5.97 -27.62 34.37
C LEU A 554 -6.20 -26.89 35.70
N SER A 555 -6.11 -25.55 35.72
CA SER A 555 -6.41 -24.74 36.91
C SER A 555 -7.88 -24.83 37.37
N LYS A 556 -8.76 -25.31 36.49
CA LYS A 556 -10.19 -25.55 36.72
C LYS A 556 -10.50 -27.05 36.86
N GLU A 557 -9.49 -27.90 37.05
CA GLU A 557 -9.62 -29.36 37.19
C GLU A 557 -10.32 -30.04 35.99
N LYS A 558 -10.13 -29.50 34.78
CA LYS A 558 -10.64 -30.08 33.53
C LYS A 558 -9.56 -30.85 32.77
N GLU A 559 -10.00 -31.75 31.89
CA GLU A 559 -9.13 -32.47 30.94
C GLU A 559 -8.40 -31.51 29.98
N ASP A 560 -7.24 -31.94 29.49
CA ASP A 560 -6.44 -31.22 28.51
C ASP A 560 -7.09 -31.24 27.11
N ILE A 561 -6.55 -30.41 26.20
CA ILE A 561 -7.03 -30.34 24.81
C ILE A 561 -6.57 -31.58 24.06
N HIS A 562 -7.49 -32.25 23.34
CA HIS A 562 -7.20 -33.46 22.57
C HIS A 562 -7.19 -33.18 21.06
N ILE A 563 -6.00 -33.03 20.46
CA ILE A 563 -5.86 -33.01 19.01
C ILE A 563 -5.90 -34.45 18.49
N ILE A 564 -6.92 -34.78 17.69
CA ILE A 564 -7.19 -36.16 17.26
C ILE A 564 -6.61 -36.48 15.87
N THR A 565 -6.31 -35.49 15.04
CA THR A 565 -5.59 -35.71 13.78
C THR A 565 -4.09 -35.44 13.93
N PRO A 566 -3.21 -35.97 13.06
CA PRO A 566 -1.78 -35.70 13.15
C PRO A 566 -1.45 -34.20 13.25
N THR A 567 -0.52 -33.85 14.13
CA THR A 567 -0.17 -32.46 14.40
C THR A 567 1.27 -32.32 14.87
N SER A 568 1.89 -31.18 14.55
CA SER A 568 3.18 -30.76 15.09
C SER A 568 3.09 -30.20 16.52
N TYR A 569 1.88 -29.97 17.05
CA TYR A 569 1.65 -29.62 18.45
C TYR A 569 1.61 -30.88 19.35
N TYR A 570 2.71 -31.65 19.37
CA TYR A 570 2.78 -33.01 19.92
C TYR A 570 2.26 -33.15 21.36
N ASN A 571 2.42 -32.13 22.20
CA ASN A 571 1.94 -32.15 23.59
C ASN A 571 0.42 -32.34 23.72
N PHE A 572 -0.34 -31.99 22.67
CA PHE A 572 -1.80 -32.09 22.64
C PHE A 572 -2.28 -33.23 21.74
N TYR A 573 -1.38 -33.94 21.04
CA TYR A 573 -1.75 -35.00 20.12
C TYR A 573 -2.16 -36.27 20.87
N LYS A 574 -3.40 -36.73 20.64
CA LYS A 574 -3.93 -37.97 21.24
C LYS A 574 -4.28 -39.03 20.20
N GLY A 575 -4.41 -38.67 18.92
CA GLY A 575 -4.68 -39.60 17.83
C GLY A 575 -6.10 -40.18 17.81
N ILE A 576 -6.78 -40.06 16.66
CA ILE A 576 -8.19 -40.44 16.52
C ILE A 576 -8.43 -41.94 16.69
N GLY A 577 -7.40 -42.77 16.48
CA GLY A 577 -7.46 -44.22 16.71
C GLY A 577 -7.65 -44.63 18.17
N ASN A 578 -7.32 -43.75 19.13
CA ASN A 578 -7.58 -44.03 20.54
C ASN A 578 -9.05 -43.81 20.92
N TYR A 579 -9.87 -43.27 20.01
CA TYR A 579 -11.28 -42.95 20.23
C TYR A 579 -12.22 -43.72 19.31
N LEU A 580 -11.74 -44.29 18.20
CA LEU A 580 -12.54 -45.15 17.31
C LEU A 580 -12.32 -46.61 17.70
#